data_AF-A0A347WK99-F1
#
_entry.id   AF-A0A347WK99-F1
#
_cell.length_a   1.000
_cell.length_b   1.000
_cell.length_c   1.000
_cell.angle_alpha   90.00
_cell.angle_beta   90.00
_cell.angle_gamma   90.00
#
_symmetry.space_group_name_H-M   'P 1'
#
loop_
_entity.id
_entity.type
_entity.pdbx_description
1 polymer ?
#
loop_
_entity_poly.entity_id
_entity_poly.type
_entity_poly.pdbx_seq_one_letter_code
_entity_poly.pdbx_strand_id
1 'polypeptide(L)'
;MTIELQLANHKSFLERTLYYACKSYIDNFNNPELMTNRYKYSSLRNTYAISILGFHLFDNTFPTVTHFDFKERETHFLLSEARMHTIVLSYFTLSNGNFNNRQVEFWQKYFTNQEITDEMPTYIQEAKQLAHQNNLSKEELEMAEALSKRQQIQMAREEFVRDEGIEQGIEQGIELGIEQGKEDLIFLMYKKGTELTEIVQLTDYTEEEIKRILKKYNQ
;
A
#
# COMPACT_ATOMS: atom_id res chain seq x y z
N MET A 1 4.15 -22.01 1.63
CA MET A 1 4.87 -20.80 1.15
C MET A 1 3.90 -20.03 0.27
N THR A 2 3.85 -18.72 0.42
CA THR A 2 3.06 -17.83 -0.44
C THR A 2 4.00 -16.81 -1.07
N ILE A 3 3.85 -16.57 -2.37
CA ILE A 3 4.59 -15.54 -3.09
C ILE A 3 3.56 -14.64 -3.78
N GLU A 4 3.70 -13.32 -3.60
CA GLU A 4 2.81 -12.33 -4.21
C GLU A 4 3.63 -11.17 -4.79
N LEU A 5 3.35 -10.78 -6.03
CA LEU A 5 3.89 -9.57 -6.66
C LEU A 5 2.79 -8.50 -6.68
N GLN A 6 3.07 -7.35 -6.07
CA GLN A 6 2.10 -6.26 -5.93
C GLN A 6 2.72 -4.92 -6.35
N LEU A 7 2.18 -4.32 -7.41
CA LEU A 7 2.72 -3.06 -7.96
C LEU A 7 2.16 -1.80 -7.30
N ALA A 8 0.93 -1.86 -6.76
CA ALA A 8 0.25 -0.73 -6.14
C ALA A 8 -0.17 -1.04 -4.70
N ASN A 9 -0.12 -0.03 -3.84
CA ASN A 9 -0.49 -0.18 -2.43
C ASN A 9 -2.02 -0.28 -2.28
N HIS A 10 -2.49 -1.22 -1.46
CA HIS A 10 -3.88 -1.33 -1.06
C HIS A 10 -4.01 -1.23 0.45
N LYS A 11 -5.07 -0.57 0.92
CA LYS A 11 -5.30 -0.29 2.35
C LYS A 11 -5.24 -1.53 3.26
N SER A 12 -5.52 -2.73 2.74
CA SER A 12 -5.57 -3.98 3.52
C SER A 12 -4.45 -4.97 3.15
N PHE A 13 -3.35 -4.47 2.57
CA PHE A 13 -2.28 -5.32 2.05
C PHE A 13 -1.58 -6.14 3.15
N LEU A 14 -1.26 -5.50 4.28
CA LEU A 14 -0.57 -6.15 5.40
C LEU A 14 -1.43 -7.26 6.02
N GLU A 15 -2.70 -6.96 6.28
CA GLU A 15 -3.68 -7.90 6.85
C GLU A 15 -3.85 -9.11 5.95
N ARG A 16 -3.94 -8.89 4.63
CA ARG A 16 -4.09 -9.97 3.65
C ARG A 16 -2.83 -10.85 3.56
N THR A 17 -1.65 -10.23 3.60
CA THR A 17 -0.37 -10.96 3.59
C THR A 17 -0.28 -11.89 4.81
N LEU A 18 -0.58 -11.37 6.01
CA LEU A 18 -0.61 -12.15 7.24
C LEU A 18 -1.68 -13.25 7.18
N TYR A 19 -2.89 -12.94 6.71
CA TYR A 19 -3.97 -13.90 6.57
C TYR A 19 -3.56 -15.09 5.68
N TYR A 20 -2.96 -14.84 4.52
CA TYR A 20 -2.49 -15.91 3.63
C TYR A 20 -1.34 -16.72 4.23
N ALA A 21 -0.42 -16.07 4.96
CA ALA A 21 0.65 -16.75 5.66
C ALA A 21 0.11 -17.71 6.73
N CYS A 22 -0.83 -17.24 7.56
CA CYS A 22 -1.51 -18.05 8.56
C CYS A 22 -2.27 -19.21 7.92
N LYS A 23 -3.00 -18.96 6.84
CA LYS A 23 -3.72 -20.01 6.09
C LYS A 23 -2.74 -21.08 5.58
N SER A 24 -1.65 -20.69 4.92
CA SER A 24 -0.64 -21.66 4.44
C SER A 24 0.01 -22.45 5.58
N TYR A 25 0.19 -21.86 6.76
CA TYR A 25 0.68 -22.57 7.93
C TYR A 25 -0.34 -23.59 8.46
N ILE A 26 -1.62 -23.22 8.50
CA ILE A 26 -2.73 -24.10 8.89
C ILE A 26 -2.90 -25.24 7.88
N ASP A 27 -2.76 -24.98 6.58
CA ASP A 27 -2.90 -26.00 5.52
C ASP A 27 -1.86 -27.13 5.66
N ASN A 28 -0.72 -26.86 6.32
CA ASN A 28 0.26 -27.91 6.64
C ASN A 28 -0.21 -28.82 7.78
N PHE A 29 -1.12 -28.37 8.64
CA PHE A 29 -1.58 -29.13 9.80
C PHE A 29 -2.24 -30.44 9.38
N ASN A 30 -1.74 -31.54 9.94
CA ASN A 30 -2.21 -32.90 9.65
C ASN A 30 -2.13 -33.28 8.16
N ASN A 31 -1.25 -32.62 7.39
CA ASN A 31 -0.97 -32.99 6.00
C ASN A 31 -0.17 -34.31 5.98
N PRO A 32 -0.73 -35.43 5.46
CA PRO A 32 -0.08 -36.74 5.50
C PRO A 32 1.27 -36.80 4.81
N GLU A 33 1.48 -36.02 3.75
CA GLU A 33 2.73 -35.99 2.98
C GLU A 33 3.88 -35.33 3.78
N LEU A 34 3.53 -34.45 4.71
CA LEU A 34 4.49 -33.72 5.55
C LEU A 34 4.71 -34.37 6.92
N MET A 35 3.88 -35.33 7.31
CA MET A 35 4.00 -35.97 8.63
C MET A 35 5.30 -36.76 8.75
N THR A 36 6.07 -36.49 9.80
CA THR A 36 7.28 -37.26 10.13
C THR A 36 7.00 -38.38 11.12
N ASN A 37 5.88 -38.31 11.84
CA ASN A 37 5.39 -39.34 12.75
C ASN A 37 3.88 -39.19 12.96
N ARG A 38 3.26 -40.01 13.82
CA ARG A 38 1.81 -40.01 14.05
C ARG A 38 1.26 -38.77 14.77
N TYR A 39 2.11 -37.87 15.26
CA TYR A 39 1.69 -36.62 15.89
C TYR A 39 1.27 -35.61 14.83
N LYS A 40 0.05 -35.06 14.94
CA LYS A 40 -0.55 -34.19 13.92
C LYS A 40 0.31 -32.95 13.62
N TYR A 41 0.93 -32.36 14.65
CA TYR A 41 1.79 -31.18 14.50
C TYR A 41 3.15 -31.48 13.85
N SER A 42 3.52 -32.76 13.67
CA SER A 42 4.77 -33.14 12.99
C SER A 42 4.78 -32.77 11.50
N SER A 43 3.62 -32.44 10.95
CA SER A 43 3.41 -31.95 9.58
C SER A 43 3.62 -30.45 9.43
N LEU A 44 3.64 -29.69 10.52
CA LEU A 44 3.91 -28.26 10.46
C LEU A 44 5.29 -27.99 9.90
N ARG A 45 5.41 -26.89 9.15
CA ARG A 45 6.65 -26.44 8.52
C ARG A 45 6.73 -24.92 8.62
N ASN A 46 7.94 -24.39 8.48
CA ASN A 46 8.12 -22.94 8.38
C ASN A 46 7.35 -22.42 7.16
N THR A 47 6.58 -21.36 7.37
CA THR A 47 5.81 -20.72 6.31
C THR A 47 6.40 -19.36 6.01
N TYR A 48 6.92 -19.21 4.81
CA TYR A 48 7.39 -17.93 4.29
C TYR A 48 6.29 -17.32 3.42
N ALA A 49 5.93 -16.08 3.74
CA ALA A 49 5.12 -15.23 2.88
C ALA A 49 6.04 -14.16 2.30
N ILE A 50 6.30 -14.24 1.01
CA ILE A 50 7.22 -13.37 0.29
C ILE A 50 6.40 -12.44 -0.60
N SER A 51 6.47 -11.14 -0.32
CA SER A 51 5.81 -10.11 -1.09
C SER A 51 6.84 -9.28 -1.85
N ILE A 52 6.77 -9.27 -3.17
CA ILE A 52 7.59 -8.42 -4.04
C ILE A 52 6.77 -7.17 -4.35
N LEU A 53 7.29 -5.99 -4.04
CA LEU A 53 6.53 -4.74 -4.00
C LEU A 53 7.08 -3.71 -4.99
N GLY A 54 6.20 -3.14 -5.81
CA GLY A 54 6.49 -1.98 -6.68
C GLY A 54 6.39 -0.62 -5.97
N PHE A 55 6.14 -0.60 -4.67
CA PHE A 55 5.95 0.60 -3.86
C PHE A 55 6.62 0.46 -2.48
N HIS A 56 6.85 1.59 -1.82
CA HIS A 56 7.37 1.64 -0.45
C HIS A 56 6.25 1.35 0.55
N LEU A 57 6.31 0.17 1.17
CA LEU A 57 5.41 -0.21 2.27
C LEU A 57 5.93 0.27 3.64
N PHE A 58 7.25 0.34 3.77
CA PHE A 58 7.95 0.84 4.96
C PHE A 58 8.86 2.02 4.56
N ASP A 59 9.36 2.72 5.57
CA ASP A 59 10.31 3.81 5.39
C ASP A 59 11.58 3.35 4.66
N ASN A 60 12.23 4.25 3.94
CA ASN A 60 13.47 4.02 3.20
C ASN A 60 14.67 3.68 4.10
N THR A 61 14.57 3.87 5.42
CA THR A 61 15.55 3.34 6.38
C THR A 61 15.58 1.82 6.42
N PHE A 62 14.49 1.15 6.05
CA PHE A 62 14.46 -0.31 5.96
C PHE A 62 15.29 -0.78 4.75
N PRO A 63 15.92 -1.97 4.86
CA PRO A 63 16.61 -2.57 3.74
C PRO A 63 15.63 -3.02 2.65
N THR A 64 16.14 -3.17 1.42
CA THR A 64 15.40 -3.58 0.23
C THR A 64 14.59 -4.87 0.44
N VAL A 65 15.14 -5.84 1.17
CA VAL A 65 14.40 -7.01 1.67
C VAL A 65 14.29 -6.92 3.18
N THR A 66 13.07 -6.85 3.68
CA THR A 66 12.77 -6.81 5.12
C THR A 66 12.09 -8.10 5.55
N HIS A 67 12.50 -8.66 6.69
CA HIS A 67 11.92 -9.85 7.28
C HIS A 67 11.31 -9.53 8.65
N PHE A 68 10.13 -10.07 8.91
CA PHE A 68 9.46 -10.00 10.20
C PHE A 68 9.27 -11.41 10.75
N ASP A 69 9.95 -11.67 11.87
CA ASP A 69 9.95 -12.93 12.60
C ASP A 69 9.22 -12.79 13.95
N PHE A 70 8.77 -13.94 14.48
CA PHE A 70 8.28 -14.03 15.86
C PHE A 70 9.46 -14.06 16.83
N LYS A 71 9.50 -13.09 17.74
CA LYS A 71 10.54 -12.98 18.76
C LYS A 71 9.97 -12.56 20.11
N GLU A 72 10.68 -12.92 21.17
CA GLU A 72 10.43 -12.38 22.51
C GLU A 72 10.72 -10.86 22.53
N ARG A 73 9.96 -10.11 23.32
CA ARG A 73 9.92 -8.66 23.26
C ARG A 73 11.21 -7.99 23.73
N GLU A 74 11.78 -8.47 24.84
CA GLU A 74 12.89 -7.80 25.52
C GLU A 74 14.26 -8.34 25.08
N THR A 75 14.41 -9.66 25.02
CA THR A 75 15.63 -10.38 24.65
C THR A 75 15.80 -10.52 23.14
N HIS A 76 14.73 -10.29 22.39
CA HIS A 76 14.66 -10.55 20.95
C HIS A 76 14.97 -12.00 20.54
N PHE A 77 14.86 -12.96 21.49
CA PHE A 77 15.02 -14.38 21.20
C PHE A 77 14.03 -14.83 20.13
N LEU A 78 14.53 -15.39 19.03
CA LEU A 78 13.72 -15.85 17.91
C LEU A 78 12.99 -17.13 18.29
N LEU A 79 11.67 -17.16 18.12
CA LEU A 79 10.87 -18.35 18.45
C LEU A 79 11.27 -19.58 17.61
N SER A 80 11.81 -19.35 16.41
CA SER A 80 12.34 -20.41 15.53
C SER A 80 13.57 -21.13 16.12
N GLU A 81 14.36 -20.48 16.98
CA GLU A 81 15.51 -21.10 17.66
C GLU A 81 15.06 -22.18 18.67
N ALA A 82 13.84 -22.06 19.20
CA ALA A 82 13.21 -23.11 20.02
C ALA A 82 12.74 -24.32 19.18
N ARG A 83 13.17 -24.43 17.91
CA ARG A 83 12.76 -25.47 16.94
C ARG A 83 11.27 -25.48 16.65
N MET A 84 10.59 -24.36 16.92
CA MET A 84 9.19 -24.18 16.58
C MET A 84 9.07 -23.76 15.11
N HIS A 85 8.22 -24.47 14.37
CA HIS A 85 7.84 -24.01 13.04
C HIS A 85 7.03 -22.73 13.15
N THR A 86 7.38 -21.71 12.38
CA THR A 86 6.78 -20.38 12.48
C THR A 86 6.50 -19.76 11.12
N ILE A 87 5.89 -18.59 11.13
CA ILE A 87 5.62 -17.77 9.95
C ILE A 87 6.65 -16.65 9.87
N VAL A 88 7.18 -16.41 8.68
CA VAL A 88 8.06 -15.26 8.38
C VAL A 88 7.43 -14.45 7.26
N LEU A 89 7.18 -13.16 7.53
CA LEU A 89 6.71 -12.23 6.51
C LEU A 89 7.93 -11.51 5.91
N SER A 90 8.11 -11.63 4.61
CA SER A 90 9.24 -11.05 3.89
C SER A 90 8.74 -10.10 2.81
N TYR A 91 9.27 -8.89 2.79
CA TYR A 91 8.89 -7.85 1.84
C TYR A 91 10.12 -7.41 1.05
N PHE A 92 10.05 -7.53 -0.28
CA PHE A 92 11.09 -7.12 -1.21
C PHE A 92 10.62 -5.91 -2.01
N THR A 93 11.10 -4.71 -1.63
CA THR A 93 10.71 -3.45 -2.27
C THR A 93 11.60 -3.11 -3.46
N LEU A 94 11.06 -3.23 -4.67
CA LEU A 94 11.78 -3.04 -5.93
C LEU A 94 12.26 -1.60 -6.17
N SER A 95 11.62 -0.62 -5.57
CA SER A 95 12.01 0.79 -5.66
C SER A 95 13.10 1.20 -4.65
N ASN A 96 13.45 0.33 -3.70
CA ASN A 96 14.40 0.64 -2.63
C ASN A 96 15.83 0.24 -3.00
N GLY A 97 16.77 1.19 -2.97
CA GLY A 97 18.20 0.96 -3.24
C GLY A 97 19.05 0.58 -2.03
N ASN A 98 18.47 0.47 -0.83
CA ASN A 98 19.18 0.07 0.39
C ASN A 98 19.39 -1.45 0.47
N PHE A 99 20.25 -1.98 -0.39
CA PHE A 99 20.41 -3.42 -0.57
C PHE A 99 20.98 -4.14 0.66
N ASN A 100 20.35 -5.25 1.06
CA ASN A 100 20.88 -6.14 2.09
C ASN A 100 22.22 -6.76 1.69
N ASN A 101 22.36 -7.10 0.41
CA ASN A 101 23.51 -7.76 -0.19
C ASN A 101 23.43 -7.66 -1.72
N ARG A 102 24.49 -8.09 -2.41
CA ARG A 102 24.60 -8.02 -3.86
C ARG A 102 23.61 -8.94 -4.59
N GLN A 103 23.19 -10.04 -3.98
CA GLN A 103 22.23 -10.97 -4.57
C GLN A 103 20.85 -10.33 -4.69
N VAL A 104 20.44 -9.55 -3.69
CA VAL A 104 19.19 -8.77 -3.72
C VAL A 104 19.23 -7.72 -4.82
N GLU A 105 20.35 -7.04 -5.01
CA GLU A 105 20.53 -6.08 -6.13
C GLU A 105 20.30 -6.78 -7.48
N PHE A 106 20.88 -7.96 -7.68
CA PHE A 106 20.68 -8.72 -8.92
C PHE A 106 19.23 -9.14 -9.15
N TRP A 107 18.53 -9.60 -8.10
CA TRP A 107 17.10 -9.89 -8.20
C TRP A 107 16.27 -8.63 -8.47
N GLN A 108 16.64 -7.48 -7.92
CA GLN A 108 15.93 -6.22 -8.20
C GLN A 108 16.09 -5.85 -9.68
N LYS A 109 17.32 -5.93 -10.21
CA LYS A 109 17.60 -5.70 -11.64
C LYS A 109 16.75 -6.62 -12.52
N TYR A 110 16.65 -7.90 -12.15
CA TYR A 110 15.78 -8.87 -12.83
C TYR A 110 14.30 -8.45 -12.82
N PHE A 111 13.72 -8.19 -11.65
CA PHE A 111 12.30 -7.85 -11.54
C PHE A 111 11.92 -6.47 -12.09
N THR A 112 12.91 -5.59 -12.26
CA THR A 112 12.72 -4.24 -12.84
C THR A 112 13.05 -4.18 -14.34
N ASN A 113 13.23 -5.34 -15.00
CA ASN A 113 13.55 -5.45 -16.43
C ASN A 113 14.80 -4.65 -16.85
N GLN A 114 15.78 -4.50 -15.95
CA GLN A 114 17.07 -3.95 -16.33
C GLN A 114 17.84 -4.94 -17.20
N GLU A 115 18.84 -4.45 -17.93
CA GLU A 115 19.65 -5.30 -18.80
C GLU A 115 20.41 -6.36 -17.98
N ILE A 116 20.09 -7.63 -18.25
CA ILE A 116 20.77 -8.77 -17.66
C ILE A 116 21.94 -9.15 -18.56
N THR A 117 23.15 -8.87 -18.08
CA THR A 117 24.43 -9.15 -18.74
C THR A 117 24.99 -10.52 -18.34
N ASP A 118 25.90 -11.06 -19.15
CA ASP A 118 26.56 -12.36 -18.88
C ASP A 118 27.42 -12.36 -17.61
N GLU A 119 27.76 -11.18 -17.07
CA GLU A 119 28.47 -11.01 -15.80
C GLU A 119 27.58 -11.27 -14.57
N MET A 120 26.25 -11.34 -14.73
CA MET A 120 25.34 -11.64 -13.63
C MET A 120 25.39 -13.13 -13.27
N PRO A 121 25.11 -13.50 -12.00
CA PRO A 121 25.14 -14.90 -11.58
C PRO A 121 24.23 -15.81 -12.40
N THR A 122 24.63 -17.07 -12.55
CA THR A 122 23.91 -18.10 -13.33
C THR A 122 22.44 -18.22 -12.93
N TYR A 123 22.11 -18.12 -11.65
CA TYR A 123 20.71 -18.20 -11.20
C TYR A 123 19.80 -17.09 -11.76
N ILE A 124 20.33 -15.90 -12.06
CA ILE A 124 19.56 -14.83 -12.74
C ILE A 124 19.41 -15.12 -14.22
N GLN A 125 20.47 -15.63 -14.84
CA GLN A 125 20.44 -16.00 -16.26
C GLN A 125 19.45 -17.15 -16.49
N GLU A 126 19.45 -18.17 -15.62
CA GLU A 126 18.49 -19.27 -15.61
C GLU A 126 17.06 -18.76 -15.38
N ALA A 127 16.85 -17.84 -14.42
CA ALA A 127 15.54 -17.24 -14.20
C ALA A 127 15.02 -16.52 -15.45
N LYS A 128 15.89 -15.77 -16.16
CA LYS A 128 15.57 -15.11 -17.43
C LYS A 128 15.21 -16.11 -18.53
N GLN A 129 15.91 -17.23 -18.60
CA GLN A 129 15.60 -18.30 -19.56
C GLN A 129 14.27 -18.97 -19.23
N LEU A 130 14.00 -19.29 -17.96
CA LEU A 130 12.73 -19.88 -17.53
C LEU A 130 11.54 -18.95 -17.83
N ALA A 131 11.68 -17.66 -17.56
CA ALA A 131 10.63 -16.66 -17.79
C ALA A 131 10.47 -16.24 -19.26
N HIS A 132 11.21 -16.83 -20.19
CA HIS A 132 11.09 -16.51 -21.61
C HIS A 132 9.68 -16.86 -22.11
N GLN A 133 9.04 -15.97 -22.88
CA GLN A 133 7.64 -16.11 -23.30
C GLN A 133 7.35 -17.41 -24.06
N ASN A 134 8.36 -17.98 -24.75
CA ASN A 134 8.24 -19.27 -25.44
C ASN A 134 8.10 -20.47 -24.48
N ASN A 135 8.34 -20.29 -23.18
CA ASN A 135 8.14 -21.29 -22.14
C ASN A 135 6.81 -21.12 -21.39
N LEU A 136 6.07 -20.04 -21.64
CA LEU A 136 4.74 -19.86 -21.07
C LEU A 136 3.77 -20.77 -21.82
N SER A 137 3.07 -21.61 -21.07
CA SER A 137 1.90 -22.30 -21.58
C SER A 137 0.86 -21.30 -22.07
N LYS A 138 -0.05 -21.75 -22.94
CA LYS A 138 -1.17 -20.93 -23.43
C LYS A 138 -1.99 -20.35 -22.27
N GLU A 139 -2.18 -21.11 -21.20
CA GLU A 139 -2.89 -20.67 -19.99
C GLU A 139 -2.15 -19.55 -19.25
N GLU A 140 -0.82 -19.63 -19.14
CA GLU A 140 -0.01 -18.58 -18.51
C GLU A 140 -0.01 -17.28 -19.33
N LEU A 141 -0.03 -17.38 -20.67
CA LEU A 141 -0.15 -16.23 -21.55
C LEU A 141 -1.51 -15.53 -21.37
N GLU A 142 -2.61 -16.29 -21.39
CA GLU A 142 -3.96 -15.78 -21.14
C GLU A 142 -4.07 -15.16 -19.74
N MET A 143 -3.42 -15.75 -18.74
CA MET A 143 -3.36 -15.21 -17.37
C MET A 143 -2.59 -13.89 -17.31
N ALA A 144 -1.46 -13.78 -18.02
CA ALA A 144 -0.66 -12.56 -18.11
C ALA A 144 -1.44 -11.43 -18.80
N GLU A 145 -2.14 -11.73 -19.90
CA GLU A 145 -3.04 -10.79 -20.56
C GLU A 145 -4.18 -10.33 -19.65
N ALA A 146 -4.81 -11.28 -18.93
CA ALA A 146 -5.87 -10.96 -17.98
C ALA A 146 -5.37 -10.12 -16.79
N LEU A 147 -4.13 -10.32 -16.35
CA LEU A 147 -3.48 -9.48 -15.33
C LEU A 147 -3.21 -8.07 -15.87
N SER A 148 -2.64 -7.94 -17.06
CA SER A 148 -2.40 -6.65 -17.72
C SER A 148 -3.69 -5.86 -17.91
N LYS A 149 -4.76 -6.53 -18.38
CA LYS A 149 -6.08 -5.91 -18.52
C LYS A 149 -6.65 -5.45 -17.17
N ARG A 150 -6.53 -6.26 -16.12
CA ARG A 150 -6.95 -5.87 -14.75
C ARG A 150 -6.16 -4.66 -14.25
N GLN A 151 -4.86 -4.59 -14.52
CA GLN A 151 -4.04 -3.44 -14.16
C GLN A 151 -4.49 -2.16 -14.88
N GLN A 152 -4.74 -2.23 -16.19
CA GLN A 152 -5.24 -1.08 -16.95
C GLN A 152 -6.59 -0.58 -16.42
N ILE A 153 -7.51 -1.49 -16.09
CA ILE A 153 -8.80 -1.14 -15.49
C ILE A 153 -8.61 -0.48 -14.12
N GLN A 154 -7.72 -1.03 -13.29
CA GLN A 154 -7.44 -0.48 -11.97
C GLN A 154 -6.82 0.92 -12.05
N MET A 155 -5.85 1.13 -12.95
CA MET A 155 -5.24 2.44 -13.20
C MET A 155 -6.27 3.46 -13.66
N ALA A 156 -7.11 3.10 -14.64
CA ALA A 156 -8.17 3.98 -15.12
C ALA A 156 -9.18 4.34 -14.01
N ARG A 157 -9.49 3.39 -13.12
CA ARG A 157 -10.36 3.64 -11.96
C ARG A 157 -9.70 4.57 -10.95
N GLU A 158 -8.41 4.41 -10.67
CA GLU A 158 -7.67 5.27 -9.75
C GLU A 158 -7.56 6.70 -10.29
N GLU A 159 -7.30 6.85 -11.59
CA GLU A 159 -7.30 8.15 -12.28
C GLU A 159 -8.68 8.81 -12.19
N PHE A 160 -9.76 8.09 -12.51
CA PHE A 160 -11.12 8.59 -12.39
C PHE A 160 -11.47 9.06 -10.97
N VAL A 161 -11.17 8.24 -9.95
CA VAL A 161 -11.43 8.61 -8.54
C VAL A 161 -10.60 9.81 -8.09
N ARG A 162 -9.35 9.91 -8.57
CA ARG A 162 -8.49 11.07 -8.26
C ARG A 162 -9.07 12.34 -8.88
N ASP A 163 -9.49 12.27 -10.14
CA ASP A 163 -10.01 13.43 -10.86
C ASP A 163 -11.35 13.89 -10.26
N GLU A 164 -12.27 12.97 -9.93
CA GLU A 164 -13.49 13.31 -9.17
C GLU A 164 -13.17 13.92 -7.80
N GLY A 165 -12.17 13.39 -7.09
CA GLY A 165 -11.76 13.92 -5.79
C GLY A 165 -11.16 15.33 -5.88
N ILE A 166 -10.42 15.63 -6.94
CA ILE A 166 -9.91 16.98 -7.22
C ILE A 166 -11.05 17.92 -7.56
N GLU A 167 -11.98 17.50 -8.42
CA GLU A 167 -13.14 18.32 -8.81
C GLU A 167 -14.00 18.68 -7.60
N GLN A 168 -14.36 17.69 -6.76
CA GLN A 168 -15.10 17.92 -5.53
C GLN A 168 -14.33 18.82 -4.54
N GLY A 169 -13.01 18.62 -4.42
CA GLY A 169 -12.17 19.45 -3.56
C GLY A 169 -12.10 20.91 -4.03
N ILE A 170 -12.04 21.15 -5.34
CA ILE A 170 -12.09 22.49 -5.92
C ILE A 170 -13.47 23.11 -5.71
N GLU A 171 -14.56 22.37 -5.98
CA GLU A 171 -15.92 22.85 -5.80
C GLU A 171 -16.19 23.27 -4.34
N GLN A 172 -15.88 22.38 -3.38
CA GLN A 172 -16.01 22.67 -1.95
C GLN A 172 -15.11 23.84 -1.52
N GLY A 173 -13.88 23.92 -2.06
CA GLY A 173 -12.96 25.02 -1.78
C GLY A 173 -13.46 26.37 -2.29
N ILE A 174 -14.06 26.40 -3.48
CA ILE A 174 -14.70 27.60 -4.03
C ILE A 174 -15.92 27.99 -3.20
N GLU A 175 -16.79 27.05 -2.86
CA GLU A 175 -18.00 27.31 -2.07
C GLU A 175 -17.65 27.88 -0.68
N LEU A 176 -16.74 27.22 0.05
CA LEU A 176 -16.25 27.69 1.35
C LEU A 176 -15.55 29.05 1.24
N GLY A 177 -14.76 29.27 0.18
CA GLY A 177 -14.08 30.54 -0.05
C GLY A 177 -15.06 31.70 -0.33
N ILE A 178 -16.13 31.45 -1.09
CA ILE A 178 -17.19 32.42 -1.34
C ILE A 178 -17.94 32.74 -0.05
N GLU A 179 -18.29 31.73 0.74
CA GLU A 179 -18.99 31.91 2.02
C GLU A 179 -18.13 32.71 3.01
N GLN A 180 -16.86 32.35 3.18
CA GLN A 180 -15.92 33.10 4.02
C GLN A 180 -15.73 34.54 3.53
N GLY A 181 -15.61 34.76 2.22
CA GLY A 181 -15.49 36.10 1.65
C GLY A 181 -16.74 36.98 1.91
N LYS A 182 -17.93 36.38 1.91
CA LYS A 182 -19.18 37.06 2.30
C LYS A 182 -19.20 37.40 3.79
N GLU A 183 -18.80 36.46 4.66
CA GLU A 183 -18.67 36.69 6.10
C GLU A 183 -17.67 37.83 6.42
N ASP A 184 -16.49 37.82 5.79
CA ASP A 184 -15.46 38.85 5.93
C ASP A 184 -15.95 40.23 5.49
N LEU A 185 -16.70 40.29 4.38
CA LEU A 185 -17.28 41.54 3.88
C LEU A 185 -18.29 42.12 4.88
N ILE A 186 -19.19 41.27 5.43
CA ILE A 186 -20.16 41.66 6.45
C ILE A 186 -19.45 42.22 7.68
N PHE A 187 -18.40 41.53 8.15
CA PHE A 187 -17.60 42.01 9.28
C PHE A 187 -16.92 43.35 8.98
N LEU A 188 -16.37 43.54 7.79
CA LEU A 188 -15.73 44.79 7.38
C LEU A 188 -16.72 45.96 7.30
N MET A 189 -17.93 45.73 6.76
CA MET A 189 -19.00 46.74 6.69
C MET A 189 -19.42 47.18 8.10
N TYR A 190 -19.64 46.22 9.01
CA TYR A 190 -19.97 46.51 10.40
C TYR A 190 -18.85 47.31 11.10
N LYS A 191 -17.58 46.90 10.93
CA LYS A 191 -16.43 47.59 11.50
C LYS A 191 -16.25 49.02 10.99
N LYS A 192 -16.67 49.31 9.76
CA LYS A 192 -16.65 50.66 9.18
C LYS A 192 -17.82 51.56 9.62
N GLY A 193 -18.72 51.04 10.46
CA GLY A 193 -19.84 51.80 11.03
C GLY A 193 -21.10 51.82 10.16
N THR A 194 -21.23 50.88 9.21
CA THR A 194 -22.50 50.67 8.50
C THR A 194 -23.54 50.10 9.46
N GLU A 195 -24.74 50.67 9.47
CA GLU A 195 -25.82 50.25 10.34
C GLU A 195 -26.30 48.83 10.01
N LEU A 196 -26.68 48.06 11.03
CA LEU A 196 -27.05 46.64 10.88
C LEU A 196 -28.21 46.44 9.89
N THR A 197 -29.17 47.37 9.90
CA THR A 197 -30.32 47.38 8.99
C THR A 197 -29.93 47.58 7.52
N GLU A 198 -28.86 48.34 7.27
CA GLU A 198 -28.33 48.61 5.95
C GLU A 198 -27.52 47.41 5.43
N ILE A 199 -26.77 46.70 6.31
CA ILE A 199 -26.07 45.46 5.95
C ILE A 199 -27.07 44.34 5.59
N VAL A 200 -28.19 44.21 6.32
CA VAL A 200 -29.27 43.26 5.99
C VAL A 200 -29.92 43.56 4.63
N GLN A 201 -29.96 44.83 4.22
CA GLN A 201 -30.50 45.21 2.90
C GLN A 201 -29.49 45.01 1.76
N LEU A 202 -28.19 45.13 2.04
CA LEU A 202 -27.10 45.00 1.07
C LEU A 202 -26.60 43.56 0.91
N THR A 203 -27.02 42.65 1.79
CA THR A 203 -26.60 41.24 1.79
C THR A 203 -27.83 40.34 1.87
N ASP A 204 -27.73 39.12 1.36
CA ASP A 204 -28.83 38.14 1.43
C ASP A 204 -28.94 37.46 2.82
N TYR A 205 -28.32 38.01 3.87
CA TYR A 205 -28.28 37.44 5.20
C TYR A 205 -29.32 38.08 6.13
N THR A 206 -29.90 37.27 7.00
CA THR A 206 -30.81 37.73 8.05
C THR A 206 -30.06 38.43 9.18
N GLU A 207 -30.78 39.25 9.94
CA GLU A 207 -30.22 39.95 11.11
C GLU A 207 -29.62 38.96 12.14
N GLU A 208 -30.22 37.78 12.29
CA GLU A 208 -29.74 36.73 13.20
C GLU A 208 -28.44 36.07 12.71
N GLU A 209 -28.28 35.87 11.40
CA GLU A 209 -27.07 35.29 10.80
C GLU A 209 -25.92 36.27 10.87
N ILE A 210 -26.16 37.55 10.58
CA ILE A 210 -25.16 38.62 10.72
C ILE A 210 -24.67 38.70 12.18
N LYS A 211 -25.58 38.66 13.17
CA LYS A 211 -25.20 38.63 14.58
C LYS A 211 -24.35 37.40 14.95
N ARG A 212 -24.62 36.24 14.36
CA ARG A 212 -23.80 35.02 14.54
C ARG A 212 -22.40 35.18 13.94
N ILE A 213 -22.30 35.72 12.73
CA ILE A 213 -21.02 36.01 12.06
C ILE A 213 -20.20 36.99 12.89
N LEU A 214 -20.77 38.12 13.32
CA LEU A 214 -20.09 39.12 14.13
C LEU A 214 -19.62 38.58 15.50
N LYS A 215 -20.33 37.59 16.07
CA LYS A 215 -19.94 36.92 17.31
C LYS A 215 -18.73 36.00 17.11
N LYS A 216 -18.58 35.38 15.94
CA LYS A 216 -17.47 34.49 15.56
C LYS A 216 -16.13 35.24 15.44
N TYR A 217 -16.15 36.51 15.01
CA TYR A 217 -14.96 37.36 14.85
C TYR A 217 -14.61 38.21 16.10
N ASN A 218 -15.47 38.25 17.12
CA ASN A 218 -15.24 38.97 18.38
C ASN A 218 -14.80 38.05 19.54
N GLN A 219 -14.44 36.78 19.26
CA GLN A 219 -13.74 35.87 20.16
C GLN A 219 -12.23 35.96 19.94
#